data_AF-A0A6N4E7F5-F1
#
_entry.id   AF-A0A6N4E7F5-F1
#
_cell.length_a   1.000
_cell.length_b   1.000
_cell.length_c   1.000
_cell.angle_alpha   90.00
_cell.angle_beta   90.00
_cell.angle_gamma   90.00
#
_symmetry.space_group_name_H-M   'P 1'
#
loop_
_entity.id
_entity.type
_entity.pdbx_description
1 polymer ?
#
loop_
_entity_poly.entity_id
_entity_poly.type
_entity_poly.pdbx_seq_one_letter_code
_entity_poly.pdbx_strand_id
1 'polypeptide(L)'
;MALSDRINTFGQDLLRRYGERVHKLAINAGFSCPNRDGSKGRGGCTFCNNASFNPSARETPPVAAQIEAGRRVIRRRTGARRYLAYFQAYTNTYADVARLADLYGQALAEP
;
A
#
# COMPACT_ATOMS: atom_id res chain seq x y z
N MET A 1 8.24 -4.08 28.42
CA MET A 1 7.96 -2.72 27.90
C MET A 1 7.83 -2.82 26.40
N ALA A 2 6.69 -2.42 25.85
CA ALA A 2 6.48 -2.32 24.42
C ALA A 2 7.01 -0.97 23.91
N LEU A 3 7.44 -0.92 22.65
CA LEU A 3 7.88 0.33 22.01
C LEU A 3 6.82 1.44 22.10
N SER A 4 5.54 1.06 22.03
CA SER A 4 4.39 1.95 22.18
C SER A 4 4.31 2.65 23.54
N ASP A 5 4.98 2.15 24.57
CA ASP A 5 4.99 2.75 25.91
C ASP A 5 5.94 3.97 25.95
N ARG A 6 6.79 4.12 24.94
CA ARG A 6 7.85 5.14 24.88
C ARG A 6 7.67 6.12 23.72
N ILE A 7 6.98 5.70 22.65
CA ILE A 7 6.76 6.53 21.46
C ILE A 7 5.32 6.43 20.94
N ASN A 8 4.83 7.53 20.38
CA ASN A 8 3.56 7.56 19.67
C ASN A 8 3.72 6.93 18.28
N THR A 9 3.46 5.63 18.17
CA THR A 9 3.44 4.98 16.85
C THR A 9 2.16 5.33 16.11
N PHE A 10 2.23 5.40 14.77
CA PHE A 10 1.05 5.68 13.95
C PHE A 10 -0.08 4.66 14.19
N GLY A 11 0.26 3.38 14.39
CA GLY A 11 -0.74 2.36 14.73
C GLY A 11 -1.46 2.62 16.05
N GLN A 12 -0.75 3.12 17.07
CA GLN A 12 -1.36 3.51 18.35
C GLN A 12 -2.22 4.77 18.22
N ASP A 13 -1.76 5.75 17.46
CA ASP A 13 -2.55 6.94 17.15
C ASP A 13 -3.87 6.59 16.44
N LEU A 14 -3.82 5.75 15.41
CA LEU A 14 -5.04 5.26 14.73
C LEU A 14 -5.94 4.45 15.66
N LEU A 15 -5.37 3.58 16.50
CA LEU A 15 -6.13 2.82 17.49
C LEU A 15 -6.87 3.74 18.47
N ARG A 16 -6.21 4.80 18.96
CA ARG A 16 -6.86 5.79 19.83
C ARG A 16 -7.96 6.56 19.11
N ARG A 17 -7.74 6.97 17.86
CA ARG A 17 -8.72 7.75 17.07
C ARG A 17 -9.96 6.95 16.68
N TYR A 18 -9.80 5.68 16.37
CA TYR A 18 -10.86 4.86 15.76
C TYR A 18 -11.39 3.74 16.67
N GLY A 19 -10.79 3.53 17.84
CA GLY A 19 -11.19 2.48 18.80
C GLY A 19 -10.85 1.05 18.34
N GLU A 20 -10.29 0.89 17.14
CA GLU A 20 -9.91 -0.40 16.57
C GLU A 20 -8.65 -0.28 15.70
N ARG A 21 -7.97 -1.41 15.48
CA ARG A 21 -6.75 -1.44 14.67
C ARG A 21 -7.08 -1.21 13.19
N VAL A 22 -6.28 -0.35 12.56
CA VAL A 22 -6.35 -0.08 11.13
C VAL A 22 -5.24 -0.85 10.42
N HIS A 23 -5.58 -1.64 9.41
CA HIS A 23 -4.65 -2.52 8.71
C HIS A 23 -4.32 -2.03 7.31
N LYS A 24 -3.04 -2.08 6.92
CA LYS A 24 -2.64 -1.69 5.56
C LYS A 24 -3.01 -2.77 4.56
N LEU A 25 -3.57 -2.35 3.43
CA LEU A 25 -3.81 -3.16 2.24
C LEU A 25 -2.80 -2.75 1.19
N ALA A 26 -1.87 -3.65 0.87
CA ALA A 26 -0.88 -3.41 -0.16
C ALA A 26 -1.55 -3.37 -1.54
N ILE A 27 -1.33 -2.27 -2.27
CA ILE A 27 -1.86 -2.07 -3.62
C ILE A 27 -0.68 -1.92 -4.59
N ASN A 28 -0.73 -2.69 -5.67
CA ASN A 28 0.13 -2.54 -6.82
C ASN A 28 -0.66 -1.89 -7.97
N ALA A 29 -0.40 -0.62 -8.24
CA ALA A 29 -1.07 0.10 -9.30
C ALA A 29 -0.25 0.17 -10.61
N GLY A 30 0.79 -0.66 -10.74
CA GLY A 30 1.63 -0.71 -11.94
C GLY A 30 2.60 0.46 -12.07
N PHE A 31 2.93 1.12 -10.96
CA PHE A 31 3.92 2.20 -10.98
C PHE A 31 5.31 1.71 -11.36
N SER A 32 6.15 2.64 -11.81
CA SER A 32 7.59 2.41 -11.98
C SER A 32 8.37 3.41 -11.13
N CYS A 33 9.68 3.54 -11.36
CA CYS A 33 10.50 4.60 -10.79
C CYS A 33 11.64 4.98 -11.73
N PRO A 34 12.25 6.18 -11.57
CA PRO A 34 13.32 6.67 -12.44
C PRO A 34 14.56 5.76 -12.50
N ASN A 35 14.77 4.96 -11.46
CA ASN A 35 15.92 4.06 -11.36
C ASN A 35 15.67 2.73 -12.11
N ARG A 36 14.43 2.46 -12.50
CA ARG A 36 14.02 1.23 -13.20
C ARG A 36 13.66 1.47 -14.66
N ASP A 37 13.04 2.62 -14.97
CA ASP A 37 12.59 2.96 -16.33
C ASP A 37 13.73 3.39 -17.27
N GLY A 38 14.94 3.63 -16.75
CA GLY A 38 16.09 4.06 -17.52
C GLY A 38 16.38 5.57 -17.48
N SER A 39 15.50 6.39 -16.89
CA SER A 39 15.63 7.86 -16.91
C SER A 39 16.71 8.41 -15.97
N LYS A 40 16.92 7.78 -14.81
CA LYS A 40 17.98 8.13 -13.83
C LYS A 40 18.89 6.94 -13.48
N GLY A 41 18.44 5.72 -13.75
CA GLY A 41 19.22 4.51 -13.52
C GLY A 41 18.65 3.33 -14.28
N ARG A 42 19.36 2.19 -14.25
CA ARG A 42 18.94 0.94 -14.88
C ARG A 42 18.93 -0.18 -13.84
N GLY A 43 17.96 -1.08 -13.91
CA GLY A 43 17.86 -2.26 -13.03
C GLY A 43 17.24 -2.00 -11.65
N GLY A 44 17.02 -0.74 -11.25
CA GLY A 44 16.49 -0.36 -9.93
C GLY A 44 17.57 -0.17 -8.86
N CYS A 45 17.16 0.21 -7.65
CA CYS A 45 18.09 0.38 -6.53
C CYS A 45 18.63 -0.97 -6.06
N THR A 46 19.90 -1.05 -5.67
CA THR A 46 20.54 -2.29 -5.17
C THR A 46 19.81 -2.92 -3.98
N PHE A 47 19.13 -2.10 -3.17
CA PHE A 47 18.33 -2.55 -2.02
C PHE A 47 16.85 -2.80 -2.34
N CYS A 48 16.39 -2.50 -3.56
CA CYS A 48 14.98 -2.57 -3.94
C CYS A 48 14.60 -4.00 -4.34
N ASN A 49 13.82 -4.68 -3.50
CA ASN A 49 13.25 -5.99 -3.83
C ASN A 49 11.72 -5.98 -3.70
N ASN A 50 11.03 -5.33 -4.65
CA ASN A 50 9.56 -5.29 -4.64
C ASN A 50 8.91 -6.66 -4.90
N ALA A 51 9.61 -7.60 -5.55
CA ALA A 51 9.12 -8.95 -5.75
C ALA A 51 8.90 -9.70 -4.41
N SER A 52 9.73 -9.44 -3.39
CA SER A 52 9.54 -10.03 -2.05
C SER A 52 8.37 -9.43 -1.27
N PHE A 53 7.96 -8.19 -1.56
CA PHE A 53 6.85 -7.53 -0.86
C PHE A 53 5.51 -7.65 -1.57
N ASN A 54 5.51 -8.02 -2.85
CA ASN A 54 4.31 -8.29 -3.62
C ASN A 54 4.52 -9.53 -4.51
N PRO A 55 4.17 -10.73 -4.02
CA PRO A 55 4.28 -11.97 -4.78
C PRO A 55 3.46 -11.95 -6.09
N SER A 56 2.41 -11.13 -6.13
CA SER A 56 1.55 -10.91 -7.29
C SER A 56 2.03 -9.77 -8.19
N ALA A 57 3.28 -9.29 -8.06
CA ALA A 57 3.81 -8.13 -8.79
C ALA A 57 3.75 -8.24 -10.33
N ARG A 58 3.49 -9.44 -10.87
CA ARG A 58 3.32 -9.67 -12.31
C ARG A 58 1.95 -9.24 -12.83
N GLU A 59 0.94 -9.21 -11.96
CA GLU A 59 -0.42 -8.81 -12.32
C GLU A 59 -0.75 -7.46 -11.66
N THR A 60 -1.52 -6.65 -12.38
CA THR A 60 -2.00 -5.35 -11.89
C THR A 60 -3.54 -5.33 -11.98
N PRO A 61 -4.24 -6.13 -11.16
CA PRO A 61 -5.69 -6.12 -11.15
C PRO A 61 -6.22 -4.73 -10.72
N PRO A 62 -7.49 -4.41 -10.99
CA PRO A 62 -8.08 -3.14 -10.57
C PRO A 62 -7.92 -2.87 -9.07
N VAL A 63 -7.79 -1.60 -8.69
CA VAL A 63 -7.57 -1.18 -7.29
C VAL A 63 -8.64 -1.74 -6.34
N ALA A 64 -9.90 -1.64 -6.74
CA ALA A 64 -11.05 -2.21 -6.01
C ALA A 64 -10.89 -3.72 -5.73
N ALA A 65 -10.51 -4.48 -6.75
CA ALA A 65 -10.32 -5.93 -6.62
C ALA A 65 -9.18 -6.29 -5.66
N GLN A 66 -8.09 -5.51 -5.66
CA GLN A 66 -6.99 -5.67 -4.71
C GLN A 66 -7.43 -5.36 -3.28
N ILE A 67 -8.19 -4.29 -3.09
CA ILE A 67 -8.73 -3.89 -1.79
C ILE A 67 -9.61 -5.00 -1.24
N GLU A 68 -10.58 -5.50 -2.01
CA GLU A 68 -11.49 -6.55 -1.53
C GLU A 68 -10.76 -7.87 -1.25
N ALA A 69 -9.82 -8.27 -2.14
CA ALA A 69 -9.00 -9.45 -1.91
C ALA A 69 -8.18 -9.32 -0.62
N GLY A 70 -7.55 -8.17 -0.39
CA GLY A 70 -6.78 -7.89 0.80
C GLY A 70 -7.64 -7.87 2.08
N ARG A 71 -8.81 -7.20 2.04
CA ARG A 71 -9.77 -7.18 3.15
C ARG A 71 -10.16 -8.58 3.56
N ARG A 72 -10.55 -9.43 2.61
CA ARG A 72 -10.92 -10.82 2.87
C ARG A 72 -9.82 -11.60 3.60
N VAL A 73 -8.56 -11.46 3.17
CA VAL A 73 -7.42 -12.14 3.80
C VAL A 73 -7.15 -11.60 5.21
N ILE A 74 -7.06 -10.27 5.36
CA ILE A 74 -6.75 -9.65 6.65
C ILE A 74 -7.88 -9.85 7.65
N ARG A 75 -9.14 -9.67 7.23
CA ARG A 75 -10.34 -9.92 8.06
C ARG A 75 -10.34 -11.35 8.59
N ARG A 76 -10.08 -12.35 7.73
CA ARG A 76 -10.00 -13.75 8.15
C ARG A 76 -8.90 -14.01 9.18
N ARG A 77 -7.74 -13.35 9.06
CA ARG A 77 -6.58 -13.58 9.94
C ARG A 77 -6.63 -12.80 11.25
N THR A 78 -7.26 -11.64 11.26
CA THR A 78 -7.12 -10.66 12.36
C THR A 78 -8.44 -10.13 12.90
N GLY A 79 -9.56 -10.37 12.21
CA GLY A 79 -10.85 -9.74 12.53
C GLY A 79 -10.93 -8.26 12.20
N ALA A 80 -9.94 -7.70 11.49
CA ALA A 80 -9.90 -6.28 11.14
C ALA A 80 -11.14 -5.82 10.37
N ARG A 81 -11.57 -4.57 10.64
CA ARG A 81 -12.69 -3.90 9.97
C ARG A 81 -12.31 -2.56 9.35
N ARG A 82 -11.15 -2.00 9.72
CA ARG A 82 -10.62 -0.75 9.16
C ARG A 82 -9.33 -0.98 8.41
N TYR A 83 -9.19 -0.25 7.32
CA TYR A 83 -8.11 -0.46 6.38
C TYR A 83 -7.50 0.86 5.89
N LEU A 84 -6.24 0.80 5.46
CA LEU A 84 -5.55 1.85 4.73
C LEU A 84 -5.12 1.29 3.37
N ALA A 85 -5.59 1.91 2.29
CA ALA A 85 -5.05 1.68 0.96
C ALA A 85 -3.59 2.14 0.92
N TYR A 86 -2.65 1.20 0.73
CA TYR A 86 -1.22 1.46 0.74
C TYR A 86 -0.60 1.10 -0.61
N PHE A 87 -0.42 2.11 -1.47
CA PHE A 87 0.26 1.99 -2.76
C PHE A 87 1.74 1.72 -2.56
N GLN A 88 2.09 0.43 -2.40
CA GLN A 88 3.38 -0.01 -1.89
C GLN A 88 4.43 -0.19 -2.99
N ALA A 89 4.00 -0.61 -4.18
CA ALA A 89 4.92 -0.98 -5.25
C ALA A 89 5.50 0.26 -5.93
N TYR A 90 6.83 0.35 -5.95
CA TYR A 90 7.61 1.37 -6.66
C TYR A 90 7.30 2.82 -6.21
N THR A 91 7.55 3.81 -7.07
CA THR A 91 7.41 5.23 -6.73
C THR A 91 6.04 5.72 -7.19
N ASN A 92 5.10 5.75 -6.24
CA ASN A 92 3.72 6.20 -6.46
C ASN A 92 3.56 7.72 -6.69
N THR A 93 4.65 8.50 -6.71
CA THR A 93 4.66 9.93 -7.03
C THR A 93 5.28 10.24 -8.40
N TYR A 94 5.76 9.22 -9.12
CA TYR A 94 6.43 9.38 -10.41
C TYR A 94 5.49 9.22 -11.62
N ALA A 95 4.19 9.04 -11.38
CA ALA A 95 3.19 9.05 -12.44
C ALA A 95 2.59 10.44 -12.63
N ASP A 96 1.92 10.64 -13.76
CA ASP A 96 1.16 11.86 -14.05
C ASP A 96 0.07 12.13 -12.98
N VAL A 97 -0.16 13.40 -12.66
CA VAL A 97 -1.10 13.81 -11.60
C VAL A 97 -2.52 13.33 -11.87
N ALA A 98 -2.99 13.35 -13.12
CA ALA A 98 -4.33 12.87 -13.46
C ALA A 98 -4.44 11.35 -13.22
N ARG A 99 -3.38 10.60 -13.52
CA ARG A 99 -3.31 9.17 -13.24
C ARG A 99 -3.30 8.88 -11.73
N LEU A 100 -2.59 9.68 -10.95
CA LEU A 100 -2.59 9.55 -9.48
C LEU A 100 -3.97 9.83 -8.90
N ALA A 101 -4.62 10.91 -9.35
CA ALA A 101 -5.96 11.28 -8.91
C ALA A 101 -6.99 10.18 -9.20
N ASP A 102 -6.97 9.60 -10.41
CA ASP A 102 -7.83 8.46 -10.77
C ASP A 102 -7.61 7.26 -9.83
N LEU A 103 -6.37 6.82 -9.66
CA LEU A 103 -6.04 5.67 -8.80
C LEU A 103 -6.43 5.88 -7.34
N TYR A 104 -6.19 7.07 -6.79
CA TYR A 104 -6.53 7.39 -5.42
C TYR A 104 -8.04 7.55 -5.25
N GLY A 105 -8.73 8.12 -6.26
CA GLY A 105 -10.18 8.18 -6.32
C GLY A 105 -10.81 6.79 -6.28
N GLN A 106 -10.28 5.83 -7.04
CA GLN A 106 -10.73 4.44 -7.00
C GLN A 106 -10.58 3.83 -5.59
N ALA A 107 -9.45 4.08 -4.91
CA ALA A 107 -9.24 3.59 -3.55
C ALA A 107 -10.17 4.25 -2.52
N LEU A 108 -10.45 5.55 -2.68
CA LEU A 108 -11.34 6.32 -1.79
C LEU A 108 -12.82 6.00 -2.00
N ALA A 109 -13.20 5.51 -3.20
CA ALA A 109 -14.55 5.06 -3.48
C ALA A 109 -14.90 3.71 -2.82
N GLU A 110 -13.90 2.99 -2.30
CA GLU A 110 -14.12 1.72 -1.60
C GLU A 110 -14.56 1.94 -0.14
N PRO A 111 -15.63 1.27 0.33
CA PRO A 111 -16.28 1.54 1.62
C PRO A 111 -15.45 1.15 2.85
#